data_AF-A0A7K2X699-F1
#
_entry.id   AF-A0A7K2X699-F1
#
_cell.length_a   1.000
_cell.length_b   1.000
_cell.length_c   1.000
_cell.angle_alpha   90.00
_cell.angle_beta   90.00
_cell.angle_gamma   90.00
#
_symmetry.space_group_name_H-M   'P 1'
#
loop_
_entity.id
_entity.type
_entity.pdbx_description
1 polymer ?
#
loop_
_entity_poly.entity_id
_entity_poly.type
_entity_poly.pdbx_seq_one_letter_code
_entity_poly.pdbx_strand_id
1 'polypeptide(L)' 'AVVEDPATTVRLVLEPGPAAARALRTARLGLALHRLRLDAVVANRLLPAGSEDPWFAGLTAEQHRHLAELRTAG' A
#
# COMPACT_ATOMS: atom_id res chain seq x y z
N ALA A 1 23.65 5.62 13.38
CA ALA A 1 23.58 4.67 12.25
C ALA A 1 22.70 5.24 11.13
N VAL A 2 22.71 4.71 9.89
CA VAL A 2 21.92 5.26 8.75
C VAL A 2 20.42 5.37 9.05
N VAL A 3 19.85 4.40 9.77
CA VAL A 3 18.41 4.37 10.12
C VAL A 3 17.99 5.52 11.05
N GLU A 4 18.91 6.01 11.87
CA GLU A 4 18.66 7.07 12.85
C GLU A 4 18.91 8.47 12.28
N ASP A 5 19.45 8.55 11.05
CA ASP A 5 19.70 9.83 10.39
C ASP A 5 18.37 10.58 10.17
N PRO A 6 18.25 11.86 10.57
CA PRO A 6 17.02 12.64 10.39
C PRO A 6 16.55 12.75 8.94
N ALA A 7 17.46 12.57 7.96
CA ALA A 7 17.13 12.57 6.54
C ALA A 7 16.53 11.24 6.05
N THR A 8 16.65 10.15 6.81
CA THR A 8 16.14 8.83 6.42
C THR A 8 14.62 8.79 6.39
N THR A 9 14.07 8.20 5.32
CA THR A 9 12.64 7.96 5.15
C THR A 9 12.31 6.49 4.96
N VAL A 10 11.05 6.16 5.19
CA VAL A 10 10.48 4.83 4.94
C VAL A 10 9.48 4.94 3.80
N ARG A 11 9.51 3.97 2.88
CA ARG A 11 8.47 3.72 1.88
C ARG A 11 7.81 2.38 2.17
N LEU A 12 6.49 2.39 2.32
CA LEU A 12 5.74 1.14 2.51
C LEU A 12 5.29 0.60 1.15
N VAL A 13 5.46 -0.70 0.96
CA VAL A 13 4.96 -1.41 -0.22
C VAL A 13 3.91 -2.41 0.23
N LEU A 14 2.77 -2.43 -0.43
CA LEU A 14 1.69 -3.37 -0.15
C LEU A 14 1.14 -3.97 -1.44
N GLU A 15 0.49 -5.12 -1.32
CA GLU A 15 -0.39 -5.66 -2.34
C GLU A 15 -1.84 -5.31 -1.94
N PRO A 16 -2.64 -4.67 -2.83
CA PRO A 16 -4.04 -4.40 -2.52
C PRO A 16 -4.81 -5.70 -2.32
N GLY A 17 -5.49 -5.80 -1.18
CA GLY A 17 -6.21 -6.99 -0.77
C GLY A 17 -6.96 -6.75 0.54
N PRO A 18 -7.77 -7.71 1.00
CA PRO A 18 -8.69 -7.53 2.13
C PRO A 18 -8.01 -7.17 3.45
N ALA A 19 -6.75 -7.56 3.64
CA ALA A 19 -5.98 -7.25 4.85
C ALA A 19 -5.17 -5.94 4.76
N ALA A 20 -5.05 -5.34 3.56
CA ALA A 20 -4.08 -4.29 3.28
C ALA A 20 -4.34 -3.03 4.12
N ALA A 21 -5.61 -2.60 4.27
CA ALA A 21 -5.95 -1.40 5.04
C ALA A 21 -5.59 -1.56 6.54
N ARG A 22 -5.87 -2.72 7.12
CA ARG A 22 -5.51 -3.02 8.51
C ARG A 22 -3.99 -3.07 8.68
N ALA A 23 -3.28 -3.73 7.76
CA ALA A 23 -1.83 -3.82 7.79
C ALA A 23 -1.17 -2.44 7.66
N LEU A 24 -1.64 -1.60 6.73
CA LEU A 24 -1.17 -0.23 6.56
C LEU A 24 -1.36 0.60 7.82
N ARG A 25 -2.53 0.50 8.47
CA ARG A 25 -2.80 1.19 9.74
C ARG A 25 -1.81 0.78 10.82
N THR A 26 -1.59 -0.53 11.00
CA THR A 26 -0.62 -1.05 11.98
C THR A 26 0.80 -0.57 11.67
N ALA A 27 1.22 -0.61 10.41
CA ALA A 27 2.54 -0.14 9.99
C ALA A 27 2.73 1.36 10.29
N ARG A 28 1.75 2.21 9.94
CA ARG A 28 1.80 3.66 10.23
C ARG A 28 1.94 3.95 11.72
N LEU A 29 1.21 3.21 12.57
CA LEU A 29 1.34 3.34 14.02
C LEU A 29 2.74 2.98 14.51
N GLY A 30 3.32 1.88 14.02
CA GLY A 30 4.70 1.49 14.34
C GLY A 30 5.71 2.56 13.92
N LEU A 31 5.60 3.08 12.70
CA LEU A 31 6.49 4.15 12.21
C LEU A 31 6.39 5.42 13.07
N ALA A 32 5.18 5.79 13.49
CA ALA A 32 4.97 6.94 14.37
C ALA A 32 5.65 6.74 15.74
N LEU A 33 5.51 5.55 16.35
CA LEU A 33 6.17 5.22 17.62
C LEU A 33 7.70 5.31 17.53
N HIS A 34 8.26 4.92 16.40
CA HIS A 34 9.71 4.98 16.14
C HIS A 34 10.19 6.31 15.54
N ARG A 35 9.30 7.30 15.36
CA ARG A 35 9.62 8.60 14.75
C ARG A 35 10.25 8.48 13.34
N LEU A 36 9.86 7.46 12.59
CA LEU A 36 10.31 7.24 11.21
C LEU A 36 9.37 7.93 10.22
N ARG A 37 9.92 8.79 9.36
CA ARG A 37 9.14 9.55 8.38
C ARG A 37 8.72 8.66 7.20
N LEU A 38 7.43 8.39 7.08
CA LEU A 38 6.85 7.73 5.90
C LEU A 38 6.76 8.72 4.73
N ASP A 39 7.39 8.42 3.60
CA ASP A 39 7.37 9.29 2.41
C ASP A 39 6.26 8.91 1.43
N ALA A 40 5.97 7.62 1.29
CA ALA A 40 5.03 7.09 0.32
C ALA A 40 4.53 5.70 0.72
N VAL A 41 3.34 5.39 0.21
CA VAL A 41 2.78 4.03 0.18
C VAL A 41 2.62 3.64 -1.29
N VAL A 42 3.22 2.51 -1.67
CA VAL A 42 3.20 2.00 -3.04
C VAL A 42 2.39 0.71 -3.07
N ALA A 43 1.33 0.71 -3.89
CA ALA A 43 0.67 -0.53 -4.26
C ALA A 43 1.48 -1.23 -5.35
N ASN A 44 1.92 -2.44 -5.06
CA ASN A 44 2.68 -3.29 -5.97
C ASN A 44 1.86 -4.53 -6.36
N ARG A 45 2.30 -5.25 -7.40
CA ARG A 45 1.63 -6.45 -7.95
C ARG A 45 0.23 -6.19 -8.52
N LEU A 46 0.02 -4.96 -9.03
CA LEU A 46 -1.17 -4.65 -9.80
C LEU A 46 -1.12 -5.36 -11.15
N LEU A 47 -2.22 -5.98 -11.51
CA LEU A 47 -2.43 -6.49 -12.86
C LEU A 47 -2.59 -5.32 -13.84
N PRO A 48 -2.18 -5.48 -15.12
CA PRO A 48 -2.44 -4.48 -16.15
C PRO A 48 -3.94 -4.19 -16.27
N ALA A 49 -4.27 -2.91 -16.43
CA ALA A 49 -5.65 -2.49 -16.71
C ALA A 49 -6.02 -2.79 -18.18
N GLY A 50 -7.31 -3.00 -18.44
CA GLY A 50 -7.84 -3.09 -19.80
C GLY A 50 -7.69 -4.44 -20.50
N SER A 51 -7.64 -5.56 -19.76
CA SER A 51 -7.72 -6.89 -20.35
C SER A 51 -9.13 -7.17 -20.90
N GLU A 52 -9.22 -7.74 -22.10
CA GLU A 52 -10.47 -8.26 -22.67
C GLU A 52 -10.85 -9.65 -22.09
N ASP A 53 -9.90 -10.32 -21.42
CA ASP A 53 -10.15 -11.60 -20.76
C ASP A 53 -11.02 -11.38 -19.49
N PRO A 54 -12.22 -12.00 -19.40
CA PRO A 54 -13.13 -11.76 -18.29
C PRO A 54 -12.59 -12.17 -16.91
N TRP A 55 -11.73 -13.19 -16.84
CA TRP A 55 -11.12 -13.63 -15.59
C TRP A 55 -10.10 -12.59 -15.10
N PHE A 56 -9.22 -12.11 -15.99
CA PHE A 56 -8.30 -11.01 -15.67
C PHE A 56 -9.04 -9.72 -15.31
N ALA A 57 -10.12 -9.38 -16.04
CA ALA A 57 -10.93 -8.20 -15.76
C ALA A 57 -11.54 -8.25 -14.35
N GLY A 58 -12.01 -9.42 -13.91
CA GLY A 58 -12.52 -9.63 -12.56
C GLY A 58 -11.46 -9.40 -11.47
N LEU A 59 -10.27 -9.97 -11.64
CA LEU A 59 -9.16 -9.79 -10.69
C LEU A 59 -8.70 -8.33 -10.61
N THR A 60 -8.55 -7.66 -11.75
CA THR A 60 -8.19 -6.24 -11.82
C THR A 60 -9.25 -5.39 -11.12
N ALA A 61 -10.54 -5.64 -11.35
CA ALA A 61 -11.62 -4.93 -10.68
C ALA A 61 -11.57 -5.08 -9.14
N GLU A 62 -11.28 -6.29 -8.63
CA GLU A 62 -11.08 -6.51 -7.20
C GLU A 62 -9.90 -5.70 -6.65
N GLN A 63 -8.74 -5.74 -7.32
CA GLN A 63 -7.57 -4.97 -6.91
C GLN A 63 -7.86 -3.46 -6.88
N HIS A 64 -8.61 -2.94 -7.86
CA HIS A 64 -9.01 -1.53 -7.92
C HIS A 64 -9.98 -1.13 -6.80
N ARG A 65 -10.88 -2.03 -6.38
CA ARG A 65 -11.75 -1.79 -5.22
C ARG A 65 -10.91 -1.66 -3.94
N HIS A 66 -9.98 -2.57 -3.68
CA HIS A 66 -9.10 -2.45 -2.51
C HIS A 66 -8.17 -1.24 -2.58
N LEU A 67 -7.69 -0.85 -3.77
CA LEU A 67 -6.98 0.41 -3.95
C LEU A 67 -7.84 1.63 -3.59
N ALA A 68 -9.12 1.65 -3.96
CA ALA A 68 -10.03 2.72 -3.61
C ALA A 68 -10.22 2.81 -2.08
N GLU A 69 -10.42 1.68 -1.41
CA GLU A 69 -10.51 1.59 0.06
C GLU A 69 -9.25 2.16 0.74
N LEU A 70 -8.05 1.81 0.23
CA LEU A 70 -6.78 2.30 0.75
C LEU A 70 -6.61 3.82 0.60
N ARG A 71 -7.09 4.40 -0.51
CA ARG A 71 -7.04 5.87 -0.71
C ARG A 71 -7.97 6.62 0.24
N THR A 72 -9.11 6.03 0.60
CA THR A 72 -10.05 6.63 1.56
C THR A 72 -9.65 6.42 3.02
N ALA A 73 -8.84 5.40 3.31
CA ALA A 73 -8.36 5.09 4.66
C ALA A 73 -7.04 5.80 5.03
N GLY A 74 -6.42 6.50 4.07
CA GLY A 74 -5.16 7.24 4.23
C GLY A 74 -5.34 8.57 4.94
#